data_AF-A0A8S0XKC7-F1
#
_entry.id   AF-A0A8S0XKC7-F1
#
_cell.length_a   1.000
_cell.length_b   1.000
_cell.length_c   1.000
_cell.angle_alpha   90.00
_cell.angle_beta   90.00
_cell.angle_gamma   90.00
#
_symmetry.space_group_name_H-M   'P 1'
#
loop_
_entity.id
_entity.type
_entity.pdbx_description
1 polymer ?
#
loop_
_entity_poly.entity_id
_entity_poly.type
_entity_poly.pdbx_seq_one_letter_code
_entity_poly.pdbx_strand_id
1 'polypeptide(L)'
;MDFSEAEHGAFIEAFVEFFSGRLDDTRTVEELHLAAEHLTRGCQEHYRASVTRVSRIGGAVPPEKVDAFKDRALGLLNAPDSDAFLERASLLIRDFPSLKSWMAWWMRPSNASRLFESERVMDIEIWTSLPSTTNAEEAMHWKLYCACGRNHPFFEGLEALFKVTKYFQERHEAASSE
;
A
#
# COMPACT_ATOMS: atom_id res chain seq x y z
N MET A 1 2.56 1.36 1.80
CA MET A 1 1.35 2.19 2.03
C MET A 1 0.09 1.41 1.68
N ASP A 2 -1.06 1.76 2.29
CA ASP A 2 -2.37 1.29 1.84
C ASP A 2 -2.76 1.95 0.50
N PHE A 3 -3.80 1.44 -0.16
CA PHE A 3 -4.38 1.97 -1.39
C PHE A 3 -5.51 2.98 -1.08
N SER A 4 -5.46 3.62 0.09
CA SER A 4 -6.35 4.71 0.47
C SER A 4 -5.97 5.99 -0.29
N GLU A 5 -6.91 6.54 -1.05
CA GLU A 5 -6.71 7.81 -1.75
C GLU A 5 -6.41 8.97 -0.79
N ALA A 6 -7.02 8.95 0.40
CA ALA A 6 -6.81 9.98 1.41
C ALA A 6 -5.38 9.93 1.99
N GLU A 7 -4.88 8.74 2.30
CA GLU A 7 -3.49 8.58 2.79
C GLU A 7 -2.48 8.97 1.73
N HIS A 8 -2.75 8.57 0.48
CA HIS A 8 -1.89 8.90 -0.65
C HIS A 8 -1.85 10.41 -0.90
N GLY A 9 -3.00 11.08 -0.91
CA GLY A 9 -3.09 12.54 -1.06
C GLY A 9 -2.36 13.27 0.07
N ALA A 10 -2.58 12.85 1.33
CA ALA A 10 -1.92 13.45 2.47
C ALA A 10 -0.39 13.31 2.43
N PHE A 11 0.13 12.15 1.97
CA PHE A 11 1.56 11.97 1.77
C PHE A 11 2.13 12.93 0.72
N ILE A 12 1.46 13.06 -0.42
CA ILE A 12 1.91 13.96 -1.50
C ILE A 12 1.90 15.42 -1.00
N GLU A 13 0.82 15.86 -0.37
CA GLU A 13 0.70 17.20 0.19
C GLU A 13 1.83 17.50 1.18
N ALA A 14 2.08 16.60 2.14
CA ALA A 14 3.15 16.75 3.12
C ALA A 14 4.55 16.75 2.48
N PHE A 15 4.76 15.93 1.45
CA PHE A 15 6.02 15.89 0.71
C PHE A 15 6.29 17.21 -0.02
N VAL A 16 5.28 17.72 -0.73
CA VAL A 16 5.35 18.99 -1.45
C VAL A 16 5.60 20.14 -0.48
N GLU A 17 4.86 20.20 0.63
CA GLU A 17 5.04 21.24 1.66
C GLU A 17 6.46 21.21 2.23
N PHE A 18 6.96 20.03 2.60
CA PHE A 18 8.29 19.87 3.19
C PHE A 18 9.39 20.35 2.24
N PHE A 19 9.36 19.93 0.98
CA PHE A 19 10.41 20.29 0.02
C PHE A 19 10.28 21.71 -0.53
N SER A 20 9.06 22.26 -0.62
CA SER A 20 8.87 23.68 -1.00
C SER A 20 9.46 24.65 0.03
N GLY A 21 9.56 24.23 1.31
CA GLY A 21 10.18 25.02 2.37
C GLY A 21 11.71 24.99 2.37
N ARG A 22 12.35 24.18 1.51
CA ARG A 22 13.80 23.98 1.50
C ARG A 22 14.49 24.92 0.51
N LEU A 23 15.48 25.66 1.00
CA LEU A 23 16.27 26.61 0.19
C LEU A 23 17.18 25.92 -0.84
N ASP A 24 17.50 24.65 -0.63
CA ASP A 24 18.37 23.83 -1.49
C ASP A 24 17.60 23.06 -2.57
N ASP A 25 16.27 23.08 -2.55
CA ASP A 25 15.44 22.41 -3.54
C ASP A 25 15.00 23.39 -4.64
N THR A 26 15.32 23.07 -5.89
CA THR A 26 14.99 23.90 -7.05
C THR A 26 13.78 23.40 -7.82
N ARG A 27 13.16 22.30 -7.38
CA ARG A 27 12.02 21.68 -8.07
C ARG A 27 10.78 22.53 -7.94
N THR A 28 9.96 22.58 -8.98
CA THR A 28 8.64 23.22 -8.90
C THR A 28 7.67 22.39 -8.06
N VAL A 29 6.53 22.98 -7.66
CA VAL A 29 5.46 22.27 -6.96
C VAL A 29 4.99 21.06 -7.76
N GLU A 30 4.86 21.19 -9.08
CA GLU A 30 4.45 20.11 -9.98
C GLU A 30 5.51 18.99 -10.06
N GLU A 31 6.79 19.36 -10.10
CA GLU A 31 7.90 18.39 -10.09
C GLU A 31 7.97 17.64 -8.75
N LEU A 32 7.71 18.33 -7.64
CA LEU A 32 7.62 17.71 -6.31
C LEU A 32 6.41 16.78 -6.18
N HIS A 33 5.27 17.17 -6.76
CA HIS A 33 4.07 16.33 -6.78
C HIS A 33 4.30 15.04 -7.56
N LEU A 34 4.89 15.15 -8.76
CA LEU A 34 5.24 14.00 -9.58
C LEU A 34 6.28 13.10 -8.89
N ALA A 35 7.29 13.70 -8.26
CA ALA A 35 8.28 12.96 -7.49
C ALA A 35 7.63 12.20 -6.33
N ALA A 36 6.70 12.83 -5.59
CA ALA A 36 5.99 12.19 -4.50
C ALA A 36 5.15 11.00 -5.00
N GLU A 37 4.41 11.16 -6.10
CA GLU A 37 3.64 10.06 -6.71
C GLU A 37 4.54 8.87 -7.06
N HIS A 38 5.71 9.14 -7.64
CA HIS A 38 6.68 8.11 -8.03
C HIS A 38 7.43 7.48 -6.85
N LEU A 39 7.32 8.03 -5.64
CA LEU A 39 7.94 7.50 -4.42
C LEU A 39 7.00 6.62 -3.60
N THR A 40 5.84 6.24 -4.14
CA THR A 40 4.84 5.44 -3.43
C THR A 40 4.85 3.98 -3.87
N ARG A 41 5.09 3.08 -2.90
CA ARG A 41 4.94 1.63 -3.08
C ARG A 41 3.77 1.11 -2.25
N GLY A 42 2.85 0.43 -2.93
CA GLY A 42 1.69 -0.22 -2.32
C GLY A 42 2.09 -1.52 -1.64
N CYS A 43 1.42 -1.86 -0.54
CA CYS A 43 1.64 -3.12 0.14
C CYS A 43 1.06 -4.31 -0.64
N GLN A 44 1.88 -5.32 -0.93
CA GLN A 44 1.43 -6.53 -1.64
C GLN A 44 0.47 -7.38 -0.81
N GLU A 45 0.45 -7.27 0.51
CA GLU A 45 -0.48 -8.01 1.36
C GLU A 45 -1.94 -7.61 1.12
N HIS A 46 -2.22 -6.35 0.81
CA HIS A 46 -3.57 -5.92 0.42
C HIS A 46 -4.03 -6.62 -0.86
N TYR A 47 -3.13 -6.80 -1.82
CA TYR A 47 -3.42 -7.57 -3.02
C TYR A 47 -3.64 -9.06 -2.71
N ARG A 48 -2.72 -9.69 -1.96
CA ARG A 48 -2.83 -11.11 -1.53
C ARG A 48 -4.12 -11.39 -0.76
N ALA A 49 -4.49 -10.50 0.15
CA ALA A 49 -5.74 -10.57 0.91
C ALA A 49 -6.96 -10.41 0.00
N SER A 50 -6.91 -9.47 -0.95
CA SER A 50 -7.97 -9.27 -1.96
C SER A 50 -8.16 -10.51 -2.84
N VAL A 51 -7.07 -11.09 -3.34
CA VAL A 51 -7.07 -12.37 -4.09
C VAL A 51 -7.71 -13.48 -3.25
N THR A 52 -7.29 -13.63 -1.99
CA THR A 52 -7.86 -14.63 -1.09
C THR A 52 -9.36 -14.42 -0.88
N ARG A 53 -9.80 -13.18 -0.67
CA ARG A 53 -11.21 -12.84 -0.46
C ARG A 53 -12.06 -13.20 -1.68
N VAL A 54 -11.66 -12.77 -2.88
CA VAL A 54 -12.44 -13.04 -4.09
C VAL A 54 -12.41 -14.51 -4.50
N SER A 55 -11.33 -15.24 -4.18
CA SER A 55 -11.25 -16.69 -4.42
C SER A 55 -12.28 -17.51 -3.63
N ARG A 56 -12.80 -16.96 -2.52
CA ARG A 56 -13.84 -17.61 -1.69
C ARG A 56 -15.25 -17.35 -2.20
N ILE A 57 -15.43 -16.46 -3.17
CA ILE A 57 -16.73 -16.13 -3.74
C ILE A 57 -17.04 -17.18 -4.81
N GLY A 58 -17.76 -18.25 -4.44
CA GLY A 58 -18.05 -19.37 -5.35
C GLY A 58 -18.75 -18.97 -6.66
N GLY A 59 -19.53 -17.89 -6.66
CA GLY A 59 -20.17 -17.35 -7.87
C GLY A 59 -19.20 -16.58 -8.79
N ALA A 60 -18.01 -16.22 -8.31
CA ALA A 60 -16.98 -15.55 -9.09
C ALA A 60 -15.83 -16.50 -9.47
N VAL A 61 -15.43 -17.38 -8.55
CA VAL A 61 -14.39 -18.39 -8.72
C VAL A 61 -14.97 -19.76 -8.34
N PRO A 62 -15.15 -20.67 -9.30
CA PRO A 62 -15.58 -22.03 -9.01
C PRO A 62 -14.61 -22.75 -8.06
N PRO A 63 -15.09 -23.57 -7.10
CA PRO A 63 -14.24 -24.24 -6.11
C PRO A 63 -13.07 -25.02 -6.71
N GLU A 64 -13.28 -25.70 -7.84
CA GLU A 64 -12.28 -26.49 -8.55
C GLU A 64 -11.21 -25.65 -9.28
N LYS A 65 -11.43 -24.33 -9.41
CA LYS A 65 -10.51 -23.39 -10.06
C LYS A 65 -9.84 -22.44 -9.08
N VAL A 66 -10.08 -22.57 -7.78
CA VAL A 66 -9.55 -21.65 -6.75
C VAL A 66 -8.03 -21.55 -6.80
N ASP A 67 -7.33 -22.68 -6.85
CA ASP A 67 -5.87 -22.69 -6.84
C ASP A 67 -5.31 -22.10 -8.15
N ALA A 68 -5.88 -22.51 -9.29
CA ALA A 68 -5.51 -21.94 -10.59
C ALA A 68 -5.75 -20.43 -10.67
N PHE A 69 -6.83 -19.92 -10.06
CA PHE A 69 -7.10 -18.50 -9.95
C PHE A 69 -6.02 -17.80 -9.10
N LYS A 70 -5.73 -18.32 -7.90
CA LYS A 70 -4.75 -17.73 -6.99
C LYS A 70 -3.36 -17.68 -7.62
N ASP A 71 -2.92 -18.76 -8.24
CA ASP A 71 -1.60 -18.84 -8.87
C ASP A 71 -1.47 -17.79 -9.99
N ARG A 72 -2.50 -17.66 -10.83
CA ARG A 72 -2.50 -16.67 -11.92
C ARG A 72 -2.59 -15.24 -11.42
N ALA A 73 -3.43 -14.98 -10.42
CA ALA A 73 -3.58 -13.66 -9.82
C ALA A 73 -2.26 -13.23 -9.14
N LEU A 74 -1.70 -14.07 -8.27
CA LEU A 74 -0.43 -13.78 -7.59
C LEU A 74 0.75 -13.70 -8.58
N GLY A 75 0.70 -14.46 -9.67
CA GLY A 75 1.68 -14.40 -10.75
C GLY A 75 1.75 -13.06 -11.48
N LEU A 76 0.74 -12.20 -11.35
CA LEU A 76 0.79 -10.82 -11.89
C LEU A 76 1.83 -9.96 -11.18
N LEU A 77 2.13 -10.22 -9.90
CA LEU A 77 3.17 -9.51 -9.15
C LEU A 77 4.58 -9.71 -9.75
N ASN A 78 4.75 -10.80 -10.50
CA ASN A 78 6.02 -11.20 -11.11
C ASN A 78 5.91 -11.22 -12.65
N ALA A 79 5.09 -10.35 -13.23
CA ALA A 79 5.11 -10.13 -14.68
C ALA A 79 6.45 -9.48 -15.06
N PRO A 80 7.13 -9.96 -16.13
CA PRO A 80 8.42 -9.41 -16.54
C PRO A 80 8.32 -7.99 -17.11
N ASP A 81 7.22 -7.70 -17.79
CA ASP A 81 6.97 -6.44 -18.48
C ASP A 81 5.46 -6.17 -18.58
N SER A 82 5.13 -4.98 -19.09
CA SER A 82 3.75 -4.50 -19.18
C SER A 82 2.90 -5.33 -20.14
N ASP A 83 3.48 -5.80 -21.26
CA ASP A 83 2.77 -6.64 -22.22
C ASP A 83 2.35 -7.98 -21.58
N ALA A 84 3.27 -8.64 -20.87
CA ALA A 84 2.98 -9.86 -20.15
C ALA A 84 1.98 -9.64 -19.01
N PHE A 85 2.02 -8.48 -18.33
CA PHE A 85 1.03 -8.12 -17.32
C PHE A 85 -0.37 -8.00 -17.93
N LEU A 86 -0.53 -7.23 -19.01
CA LEU A 86 -1.80 -7.01 -19.69
C LEU A 86 -2.35 -8.30 -20.31
N GLU A 87 -1.50 -9.15 -20.88
CA GLU A 87 -1.88 -10.46 -21.39
C GLU A 87 -2.42 -11.35 -20.27
N ARG A 88 -1.65 -11.52 -19.17
CA ARG A 88 -2.05 -12.32 -18.01
C ARG A 88 -3.36 -11.81 -17.40
N ALA A 89 -3.51 -10.50 -17.28
CA ALA A 89 -4.72 -9.86 -16.77
C ALA A 89 -5.93 -10.16 -17.67
N SER A 90 -5.75 -10.08 -18.99
CA SER A 90 -6.80 -10.36 -19.98
C SER A 90 -7.23 -11.82 -19.94
N LEU A 91 -6.28 -12.77 -19.83
CA LEU A 91 -6.56 -14.19 -19.67
C LEU A 91 -7.33 -14.48 -18.36
N LEU A 92 -6.97 -13.79 -17.27
CA LEU A 92 -7.65 -13.92 -15.99
C LEU A 92 -9.10 -13.43 -16.07
N ILE A 93 -9.35 -12.28 -16.71
CA ILE A 93 -10.71 -11.77 -16.95
C ILE A 93 -11.53 -12.71 -17.84
N ARG A 94 -10.91 -13.27 -18.89
CA ARG A 94 -11.57 -14.24 -19.78
C ARG A 94 -12.03 -15.48 -19.02
N ASP A 95 -11.18 -16.02 -18.16
CA ASP A 95 -11.45 -17.28 -17.45
C ASP A 95 -12.33 -17.07 -16.19
N PHE A 96 -12.35 -15.85 -15.64
CA PHE A 96 -13.14 -15.44 -14.47
C PHE A 96 -13.88 -14.12 -14.74
N PRO A 97 -14.90 -14.11 -15.63
CA PRO A 97 -15.55 -12.87 -16.10
C PRO A 97 -16.23 -12.07 -14.99
N SER A 98 -16.74 -12.73 -13.94
CA SER A 98 -17.31 -12.08 -12.76
C SER A 98 -16.31 -11.19 -11.99
N LEU A 99 -15.00 -11.40 -12.20
CA LEU A 99 -13.93 -10.61 -11.59
C LEU A 99 -13.46 -9.44 -12.45
N LYS A 100 -14.11 -9.14 -13.59
CA LYS A 100 -13.73 -8.03 -14.47
C LYS A 100 -13.58 -6.70 -13.73
N SER A 101 -14.55 -6.32 -12.90
CA SER A 101 -14.50 -5.06 -12.15
C SER A 101 -13.40 -5.05 -11.08
N TRP A 102 -13.16 -6.20 -10.45
CA TRP A 102 -12.06 -6.36 -9.49
C TRP A 102 -10.71 -6.18 -10.19
N MET A 103 -10.50 -6.84 -11.32
CA MET A 103 -9.25 -6.72 -12.08
C MET A 103 -9.09 -5.31 -12.66
N ALA A 104 -10.16 -4.71 -13.18
CA ALA A 104 -10.14 -3.35 -13.71
C ALA A 104 -9.73 -2.31 -12.66
N TRP A 105 -10.02 -2.54 -11.38
CA TRP A 105 -9.54 -1.66 -10.30
C TRP A 105 -8.03 -1.78 -10.08
N TRP A 106 -7.48 -3.00 -10.10
CA TRP A 106 -6.04 -3.23 -9.98
C TRP A 106 -5.24 -2.78 -11.20
N MET A 107 -5.84 -2.81 -12.39
CA MET A 107 -5.22 -2.35 -13.64
C MET A 107 -5.25 -0.82 -13.82
N ARG A 108 -5.88 -0.06 -12.92
CA ARG A 108 -5.81 1.40 -13.00
C ARG A 108 -4.36 1.85 -12.87
N PRO A 109 -3.84 2.74 -13.72
CA PRO A 109 -2.44 3.17 -13.66
C PRO A 109 -2.00 3.61 -12.25
N SER A 110 -2.87 4.32 -11.53
CA SER A 110 -2.63 4.77 -10.16
C SER A 110 -2.42 3.63 -9.15
N ASN A 111 -3.04 2.48 -9.36
CA ASN A 111 -2.90 1.32 -8.47
C ASN A 111 -1.82 0.36 -8.97
N ALA A 112 -1.80 0.13 -10.28
CA ALA A 112 -0.92 -0.82 -10.92
C ALA A 112 0.55 -0.43 -10.72
N SER A 113 0.89 0.84 -10.93
CA SER A 113 2.26 1.33 -10.83
C SER A 113 2.85 1.27 -9.42
N ARG A 114 2.01 1.23 -8.40
CA ARG A 114 2.42 1.11 -6.99
C ARG A 114 2.59 -0.34 -6.55
N LEU A 115 2.03 -1.31 -7.29
CA LEU A 115 1.93 -2.70 -6.86
C LEU A 115 2.73 -3.67 -7.75
N PHE A 116 2.55 -3.57 -9.06
CA PHE A 116 3.13 -4.47 -10.04
C PHE A 116 4.43 -3.86 -10.56
N GLU A 117 5.53 -4.59 -10.41
CA GLU A 117 6.85 -4.12 -10.85
C GLU A 117 6.90 -3.86 -12.35
N SER A 118 6.17 -4.66 -13.15
CA SER A 118 6.02 -4.48 -14.59
C SER A 118 5.38 -3.14 -14.99
N GLU A 119 4.56 -2.56 -14.10
CA GLU A 119 3.80 -1.33 -14.33
C GLU A 119 4.41 -0.13 -13.59
N ARG A 120 5.53 -0.31 -12.89
CA ARG A 120 6.13 0.73 -12.05
C ARG A 120 6.51 1.96 -12.87
N VAL A 121 6.27 3.12 -12.27
CA VAL A 121 6.82 4.41 -12.71
C VAL A 121 8.05 4.83 -11.89
N MET A 122 8.21 4.23 -10.72
CA MET A 122 9.37 4.37 -9.84
C MET A 122 10.61 3.69 -10.46
N ASP A 123 11.78 4.29 -10.26
CA ASP A 123 13.05 3.65 -10.60
C ASP A 123 13.21 2.29 -9.89
N ILE A 124 13.85 1.33 -10.58
CA ILE A 124 13.97 -0.05 -10.07
C ILE A 124 14.85 -0.15 -8.82
N GLU A 125 15.89 0.68 -8.70
CA GLU A 125 16.76 0.66 -7.53
C GLU A 125 16.00 1.14 -6.28
N ILE A 126 15.18 2.19 -6.44
CA ILE A 126 14.31 2.68 -5.37
C ILE A 126 13.23 1.63 -5.05
N TRP A 127 12.58 1.06 -6.07
CA TRP A 127 11.55 0.05 -5.90
C TRP A 127 12.03 -1.15 -5.09
N THR A 128 13.21 -1.66 -5.42
CA THR A 128 13.82 -2.81 -4.73
C THR A 128 14.30 -2.48 -3.32
N SER A 129 14.66 -1.21 -3.06
CA SER A 129 15.01 -0.74 -1.71
C SER A 129 13.82 -0.64 -0.75
N LEU A 130 12.62 -0.37 -1.26
CA LEU A 130 11.41 -0.25 -0.44
C LEU A 130 10.87 -1.64 -0.09
N PRO A 131 10.35 -1.86 1.13
CA PRO A 131 9.72 -3.12 1.47
C PRO A 131 8.40 -3.31 0.68
N SER A 132 8.13 -4.54 0.24
CA SER A 132 6.86 -4.90 -0.43
C SER A 132 5.72 -5.17 0.56
N THR A 133 5.98 -5.05 1.86
CA THR A 133 5.01 -5.28 2.94
C THR A 133 5.05 -4.14 3.95
N THR A 134 3.89 -3.83 4.54
CA THR A 134 3.73 -2.85 5.63
C THR A 134 3.81 -3.50 7.01
N ASN A 135 4.30 -4.74 7.11
CA ASN A 135 4.32 -5.51 8.37
C ASN A 135 4.96 -4.75 9.55
N ALA A 136 5.98 -3.94 9.31
CA ALA A 136 6.60 -3.12 10.36
C ALA A 136 5.65 -2.01 10.87
N GLU A 137 4.96 -1.32 9.97
CA GLU A 137 3.96 -0.29 10.29
C GLU A 137 2.72 -0.93 10.96
N GLU A 138 2.20 -2.02 10.40
CA GLU A 138 1.07 -2.77 10.95
C GLU A 138 1.38 -3.36 12.32
N ALA A 139 2.61 -3.83 12.56
CA ALA A 139 3.05 -4.27 13.88
C ALA A 139 3.09 -3.12 14.90
N MET A 140 3.44 -1.89 14.47
CA MET A 140 3.33 -0.71 15.34
C MET A 140 1.87 -0.35 15.63
N HIS A 141 0.99 -0.41 14.63
CA HIS A 141 -0.46 -0.25 14.85
C HIS A 141 -0.99 -1.30 15.82
N TRP A 142 -0.53 -2.54 15.74
CA TRP A 142 -0.89 -3.57 16.71
C TRP A 142 -0.43 -3.22 18.14
N LYS A 143 0.78 -2.68 18.32
CA LYS A 143 1.23 -2.19 19.63
C LYS A 143 0.34 -1.08 20.16
N LEU A 144 -0.11 -0.16 19.32
CA LEU A 144 -1.07 0.87 19.69
C LEU A 144 -2.41 0.25 20.09
N TYR A 145 -2.92 -0.74 19.36
CA TYR A 145 -4.15 -1.44 19.76
C TYR A 145 -4.00 -2.22 21.06
N CYS A 146 -2.84 -2.83 21.31
CA CYS A 146 -2.57 -3.49 22.59
C CYS A 146 -2.47 -2.51 23.75
N ALA A 147 -1.85 -1.35 23.54
CA ALA A 147 -1.64 -0.33 24.57
C ALA A 147 -2.91 0.47 24.85
N CYS A 148 -3.64 0.86 23.81
CA CYS A 148 -4.81 1.73 23.91
C CYS A 148 -6.12 0.95 23.99
N GLY A 149 -6.24 -0.24 23.41
CA GLY A 149 -7.52 -0.89 23.13
C GLY A 149 -8.13 -0.46 21.78
N ARG A 150 -9.41 -0.77 21.54
CA ARG A 150 -10.13 -0.47 20.29
C ARG A 150 -11.53 0.11 20.57
N ASN A 151 -12.09 0.81 19.59
CA ASN A 151 -13.47 1.33 19.58
C ASN A 151 -13.79 2.34 20.70
N HIS A 152 -12.87 3.28 20.93
CA HIS A 152 -13.07 4.33 21.93
C HIS A 152 -14.01 5.44 21.45
N PRO A 153 -14.81 6.03 22.34
CA PRO A 153 -15.33 7.39 22.16
C PRO A 153 -14.17 8.37 21.89
N PHE A 154 -14.41 9.42 21.10
CA PHE A 154 -13.34 10.30 20.60
C PHE A 154 -12.40 10.84 21.71
N PHE A 155 -12.95 11.37 22.80
CA PHE A 155 -12.13 11.91 23.90
C PHE A 155 -11.33 10.84 24.64
N GLU A 156 -11.92 9.67 24.88
CA GLU A 156 -11.23 8.53 25.51
C GLU A 156 -10.09 8.01 24.62
N GLY A 157 -10.32 7.99 23.30
CA GLY A 157 -9.29 7.65 22.32
C GLY A 157 -8.12 8.64 22.32
N LEU A 158 -8.41 9.95 22.36
CA LEU A 158 -7.38 10.99 22.44
C LEU A 158 -6.57 10.88 23.74
N GLU A 159 -7.21 10.66 24.88
CA GLU A 159 -6.50 10.46 26.14
C GLU A 159 -5.60 9.21 26.12
N ALA A 160 -6.09 8.10 25.54
CA ALA A 160 -5.31 6.88 25.41
C ALA A 160 -4.06 7.10 24.54
N LEU A 161 -4.22 7.79 23.40
CA LEU A 161 -3.09 8.14 22.52
C LEU A 161 -2.09 9.07 23.22
N PHE A 162 -2.57 10.07 23.96
CA PHE A 162 -1.70 10.98 24.72
C PHE A 162 -0.85 10.24 25.76
N LYS A 163 -1.44 9.26 26.47
CA LYS A 163 -0.70 8.41 27.42
C LYS A 163 0.40 7.59 26.74
N VAL A 164 0.14 7.06 25.55
CA VAL A 164 1.16 6.34 24.78
C VAL A 164 2.29 7.27 24.35
N THR A 165 1.98 8.48 23.88
CA THR A 165 3.00 9.47 23.52
C THR A 165 3.89 9.80 24.71
N LYS A 166 3.31 10.06 25.88
CA LYS A 166 4.05 10.30 27.12
C LYS A 166 5.00 9.15 27.46
N TYR A 167 4.50 7.92 27.42
CA TYR A 167 5.33 6.73 27.70
C TYR A 167 6.56 6.62 26.78
N PHE A 168 6.39 6.86 25.48
CA PHE A 168 7.52 6.83 24.55
C PHE A 168 8.48 8.00 24.73
N GLN A 169 7.96 9.19 25.05
CA GLN A 169 8.77 10.36 25.31
C GLN A 169 9.67 10.16 26.54
N GLU A 170 9.12 9.65 27.64
CA GLU A 170 9.87 9.32 28.86
C GLU A 170 10.95 8.26 28.60
N ARG A 171 10.65 7.23 27.80
CA ARG A 171 11.64 6.21 27.39
C ARG A 171 12.78 6.79 26.55
N HIS A 172 12.47 7.71 25.65
CA HIS A 172 13.46 8.35 24.79
C HIS A 172 14.40 9.25 25.62
N GLU A 173 13.84 10.04 26.54
CA GLU A 173 14.60 10.89 27.45
C GLU A 173 15.54 10.06 28.35
N ALA A 174 15.05 8.94 28.89
CA ALA A 174 15.86 8.03 29.69
C ALA A 174 17.02 7.40 28.89
N ALA A 175 16.78 7.00 27.64
CA ALA A 175 17.80 6.42 26.77
C ALA A 175 18.81 7.45 26.22
N SER A 176 18.42 8.73 26.12
CA SER A 176 19.29 9.82 25.66
C SER A 176 20.13 10.44 26.79
N SER A 177 19.93 9.98 28.03
CA SER A 177 20.63 10.46 29.23
C SER A 177 21.79 9.54 29.66
N GLU A 178 22.07 8.48 28.89
CA GLU A 178 23.26 7.61 28.97
C GLU A 178 24.30 7.99 27.89
#